data_AF-A0A0K3B7F3-F1
#
_entry.id   AF-A0A0K3B7F3-F1
#
_cell.length_a   1.000
_cell.length_b   1.000
_cell.length_c   1.000
_cell.angle_alpha   90.00
_cell.angle_beta   90.00
_cell.angle_gamma   90.00
#
_symmetry.space_group_name_H-M   'P 1'
#
loop_
_entity.id
_entity.type
_entity.pdbx_description
1 polymer ?
#
loop_
_entity_poly.entity_id
_entity_poly.type
_entity_poly.pdbx_seq_one_letter_code
_entity_poly.pdbx_strand_id
1 'polypeptide(L)'
;MVRYTLPDTPIAAATADIGHVAVELELTLTGQVTVDGPFSSADLATLNRISEGVVVSRLDTESPSVTCPAGHHFTQRGTTFLHPVTMVFHGSSVIDFGYEQAVVTGEVDYRLAVKVSPHNREPEPHVDPDQWYSRNGGTLASIGAIVLISRSFSTLDGLI
;
A
#
# COMPACT_ATOMS: atom_id res chain seq x y z
N MET A 1 12.64 -23.58 1.93
CA MET A 1 11.36 -23.04 1.45
C MET A 1 10.26 -23.13 2.51
N VAL A 2 9.76 -21.99 2.97
CA VAL A 2 8.64 -21.83 3.94
C VAL A 2 7.57 -20.95 3.34
N ARG A 3 6.30 -21.24 3.65
CA ARG A 3 5.18 -20.42 3.22
C ARG A 3 4.64 -19.58 4.39
N TYR A 4 4.47 -18.29 4.14
CA TYR A 4 3.90 -17.32 5.07
C TYR A 4 2.62 -16.73 4.50
N THR A 5 1.63 -16.52 5.36
CA THR A 5 0.42 -15.77 5.01
C THR A 5 0.58 -14.33 5.48
N LEU A 6 0.46 -13.36 4.57
CA LEU A 6 0.50 -11.94 4.93
C LEU A 6 -0.80 -11.54 5.65
N PRO A 7 -0.73 -10.76 6.74
CA PRO A 7 -1.91 -10.30 7.45
C PRO A 7 -2.71 -9.30 6.61
N ASP A 8 -4.04 -9.33 6.75
CA ASP A 8 -4.95 -8.33 6.17
C ASP A 8 -4.94 -7.03 7.01
N THR A 9 -3.77 -6.41 7.10
CA THR A 9 -3.51 -5.16 7.82
C THR A 9 -2.52 -4.30 7.06
N PRO A 10 -2.57 -2.96 7.18
CA PRO A 10 -1.64 -2.09 6.47
C PRO A 10 -0.18 -2.37 6.81
N ILE A 11 0.63 -2.62 5.78
CA ILE A 11 2.08 -2.90 5.87
C ILE A 11 2.92 -1.65 5.64
N ALA A 12 2.33 -0.59 5.11
CA ALA A 12 2.96 0.71 4.94
C ALA A 12 1.89 1.81 4.99
N ALA A 13 2.24 2.97 5.53
CA ALA A 13 1.31 4.11 5.58
C ALA A 13 2.04 5.45 5.51
N ALA A 14 1.32 6.49 5.13
CA ALA A 14 1.78 7.86 5.20
C ALA A 14 0.62 8.82 5.45
N THR A 15 0.96 9.98 5.98
CA THR A 15 0.04 11.11 6.10
C THR A 15 0.72 12.34 5.53
N ALA A 16 0.01 13.10 4.72
CA ALA A 16 0.46 14.38 4.18
C ALA A 16 -0.60 15.45 4.42
N ASP A 17 -0.20 16.57 5.01
CA ASP A 17 -1.05 17.73 5.22
C ASP A 17 -0.81 18.75 4.09
N ILE A 18 -1.87 19.09 3.35
CA ILE A 18 -1.78 19.98 2.19
C ILE A 18 -2.89 21.01 2.24
N GLY A 19 -2.47 22.25 2.50
CA GLY A 19 -3.37 23.39 2.58
C GLY A 19 -4.41 23.20 3.69
N HIS A 20 -5.59 22.72 3.32
CA HIS A 20 -6.75 22.61 4.19
C HIS A 20 -7.26 21.16 4.36
N VAL A 21 -6.51 20.17 3.86
CA VAL A 21 -6.85 18.75 4.00
C VAL A 21 -5.65 17.92 4.45
N ALA A 22 -5.93 16.86 5.21
CA ALA A 22 -5.04 15.74 5.46
C ALA A 22 -5.31 14.63 4.44
N VAL A 23 -4.25 14.07 3.89
CA VAL A 23 -4.30 12.90 3.01
C VAL A 23 -3.62 11.73 3.72
N GLU A 24 -4.40 10.68 4.00
CA GLU A 24 -3.93 9.46 4.65
C GLU A 24 -3.85 8.34 3.60
N LEU A 25 -2.71 7.65 3.55
CA LEU A 25 -2.46 6.53 2.66
C LEU A 25 -2.15 5.29 3.47
N GLU A 26 -2.80 4.18 3.15
CA GLU A 26 -2.54 2.87 3.75
C GLU A 26 -2.43 1.80 2.67
N LEU A 27 -1.28 1.13 2.58
CA LEU A 27 -1.04 0.00 1.70
C LEU A 27 -1.15 -1.31 2.48
N THR A 28 -1.98 -2.22 1.98
CA THR A 28 -2.15 -3.58 2.49
C THR A 28 -1.76 -4.57 1.39
N LEU A 29 -1.08 -5.65 1.77
CA LEU A 29 -0.83 -6.81 0.91
C LEU A 29 -1.43 -8.05 1.55
N THR A 30 -2.21 -8.81 0.79
CA THR A 30 -2.87 -10.03 1.25
C THR A 30 -2.56 -11.18 0.32
N GLY A 31 -2.27 -12.35 0.89
CA GLY A 31 -1.94 -13.54 0.13
C GLY A 31 -0.78 -14.30 0.76
N GLN A 32 -0.12 -15.11 -0.05
CA GLN A 32 0.94 -15.99 0.42
C GLN A 32 2.26 -15.64 -0.27
N VAL A 33 3.32 -15.62 0.54
CA VAL A 33 4.69 -15.50 0.06
C VAL A 33 5.48 -16.72 0.51
N THR A 34 6.48 -17.04 -0.28
CA THR A 34 7.39 -18.15 -0.04
C THR A 34 8.77 -17.57 0.21
N VAL A 35 9.39 -17.96 1.32
CA VAL A 35 10.77 -17.62 1.63
C VAL A 35 11.64 -18.85 1.40
N ASP A 36 12.65 -18.72 0.55
CA ASP A 36 13.65 -19.76 0.35
C ASP A 36 15.02 -19.30 0.83
N GLY A 37 15.63 -20.06 1.74
CA GLY A 37 16.86 -19.69 2.45
C GLY A 37 17.04 -20.45 3.76
N PRO A 38 18.16 -20.27 4.46
CA PRO A 38 18.40 -20.88 5.76
C PRO A 38 17.46 -20.27 6.81
N PHE A 39 16.61 -21.11 7.38
CA PHE A 39 15.61 -20.76 8.40
C PHE A 39 16.28 -20.07 9.59
N SER A 40 15.88 -18.83 9.89
CA SER A 40 16.28 -18.19 11.13
C SER A 40 15.23 -17.19 11.60
N SER A 41 15.41 -16.66 12.82
CA SER A 41 14.64 -15.50 13.29
C SER A 41 14.76 -14.26 12.39
N ALA A 42 15.61 -14.27 11.36
CA ALA A 42 15.74 -13.23 10.34
C ALA A 42 14.66 -13.31 9.24
N ASP A 43 13.81 -14.33 9.21
CA ASP A 43 12.71 -14.43 8.23
C ASP A 43 11.73 -13.26 8.37
N LEU A 44 11.39 -12.88 9.61
CA LEU A 44 10.55 -11.70 9.88
C LEU A 44 11.22 -10.40 9.44
N ALA A 45 12.53 -10.27 9.68
CA ALA A 45 13.29 -9.10 9.26
C ALA A 45 13.31 -8.99 7.72
N THR A 46 13.47 -10.12 7.04
CA THR A 46 13.41 -10.20 5.57
C THR A 46 12.02 -9.84 5.06
N LEU A 47 10.96 -10.40 5.64
CA LEU A 47 9.59 -10.11 5.25
C LEU A 47 9.23 -8.64 5.48
N ASN A 48 9.68 -8.02 6.57
CA ASN A 48 9.48 -6.58 6.82
C ASN A 48 10.04 -5.69 5.70
N ARG A 49 11.00 -6.17 4.90
CA ARG A 49 11.56 -5.42 3.77
C ARG A 49 10.62 -5.32 2.57
N ILE A 50 9.56 -6.11 2.51
CA ILE A 50 8.54 -6.05 1.43
C ILE A 50 7.95 -4.64 1.29
N SER A 51 7.74 -3.94 2.41
CA SER A 51 7.17 -2.59 2.43
C SER A 51 8.20 -1.47 2.49
N GLU A 52 9.50 -1.78 2.46
CA GLU A 52 10.54 -0.75 2.55
C GLU A 52 10.56 0.15 1.31
N GLY A 53 10.51 1.46 1.56
CA GLY A 53 10.68 2.47 0.53
C GLY A 53 9.58 2.49 -0.51
N VAL A 54 8.39 1.97 -0.21
CA VAL A 54 7.25 2.07 -1.12
C VAL A 54 6.94 3.54 -1.39
N VAL A 55 6.81 3.89 -2.67
CA VAL A 55 6.45 5.23 -3.13
C VAL A 55 5.15 5.17 -3.92
N VAL A 56 4.24 6.09 -3.63
CA VAL A 56 2.98 6.26 -4.34
C VAL A 56 3.01 7.59 -5.07
N SER A 57 2.62 7.61 -6.35
CA SER A 57 2.57 8.83 -7.17
C SER A 57 1.34 8.83 -8.09
N ARG A 58 1.09 9.98 -8.74
CA ARG A 58 -0.08 10.19 -9.63
C ARG A 58 -1.42 9.92 -8.94
N LEU A 59 -1.52 10.35 -7.68
CA LEU A 59 -2.72 10.17 -6.84
C LEU A 59 -3.94 10.92 -7.38
N ASP A 60 -3.73 11.89 -8.26
CA ASP A 60 -4.75 12.65 -8.99
C ASP A 60 -5.41 11.87 -10.13
N THR A 61 -4.95 10.65 -10.41
CA THR A 61 -5.44 9.81 -11.51
C THR A 61 -6.23 8.60 -11.02
N GLU A 62 -6.99 7.99 -11.93
CA GLU A 62 -7.66 6.70 -11.70
C GLU A 62 -6.67 5.54 -11.54
N SER A 63 -5.39 5.72 -11.85
CA SER A 63 -4.36 4.68 -11.85
C SER A 63 -3.05 5.18 -11.20
N PRO A 64 -3.05 5.43 -9.87
CA PRO A 64 -1.84 5.78 -9.14
C PRO A 64 -0.76 4.72 -9.34
N SER A 65 0.48 5.19 -9.39
CA SER A 65 1.64 4.29 -9.51
C SER A 65 2.17 3.96 -8.12
N VAL A 66 2.34 2.67 -7.85
CA VAL A 66 2.99 2.15 -6.63
C VAL A 66 4.31 1.52 -7.06
N THR A 67 5.42 1.99 -6.50
CA THR A 67 6.76 1.47 -6.78
C THR A 67 7.50 1.20 -5.49
N CYS A 68 8.51 0.34 -5.53
CA CYS A 68 9.42 0.15 -4.40
C CYS A 68 10.84 -0.20 -4.89
N PRO A 69 11.89 0.10 -4.10
CA PRO A 69 13.26 -0.30 -4.39
C PRO A 69 13.45 -1.82 -4.47
N ALA A 70 12.60 -2.59 -3.79
CA ALA A 70 12.64 -4.05 -3.80
C ALA A 70 12.16 -4.67 -5.13
N GLY A 71 11.78 -3.85 -6.12
CA GLY A 71 11.48 -4.32 -7.48
C GLY A 71 10.11 -4.99 -7.64
N HIS A 72 9.21 -4.85 -6.66
CA HIS A 72 7.86 -5.40 -6.76
C HIS A 72 7.08 -4.76 -7.90
N HIS A 73 6.25 -5.56 -8.58
CA HIS A 73 5.47 -5.10 -9.71
C HIS A 73 3.98 -5.07 -9.37
N PHE A 74 3.44 -3.86 -9.21
CA PHE A 74 2.03 -3.62 -8.90
C PHE A 74 1.23 -3.41 -10.18
N THR A 75 0.20 -4.23 -10.37
CA THR A 75 -0.76 -4.12 -11.48
C THR A 75 -2.15 -3.81 -10.92
N GLN A 76 -2.61 -2.59 -11.15
CA GLN A 76 -3.96 -2.18 -10.74
C GLN A 76 -5.02 -2.92 -11.58
N ARG A 77 -6.08 -3.39 -10.92
CA ARG A 77 -7.23 -4.04 -11.55
C ARG A 77 -8.52 -3.23 -11.42
N GLY A 78 -8.62 -2.37 -10.42
CA GLY A 78 -9.80 -1.51 -10.25
C GLY A 78 -9.67 -0.55 -9.09
N THR A 79 -10.76 0.21 -8.90
CA THR A 79 -10.94 1.14 -7.81
C THR A 79 -12.31 0.94 -7.17
N THR A 80 -12.41 1.24 -5.89
CA THR A 80 -13.66 1.23 -5.13
C THR A 80 -13.70 2.47 -4.27
N PHE A 81 -14.77 3.26 -4.42
CA PHE A 81 -15.01 4.37 -3.52
C PHE A 81 -15.72 3.87 -2.26
N LEU A 82 -15.07 4.05 -1.12
CA LEU A 82 -15.62 3.80 0.21
C LEU A 82 -16.09 5.11 0.80
N HIS A 83 -17.41 5.29 0.81
CA HIS A 83 -18.06 6.43 1.41
C HIS A 83 -17.63 6.62 2.87
N PRO A 84 -17.38 7.87 3.34
CA PRO A 84 -17.61 9.12 2.62
C PRO A 84 -16.40 9.70 1.87
N VAL A 85 -15.18 9.19 2.06
CA VAL A 85 -13.96 9.97 1.74
C VAL A 85 -12.78 9.15 1.20
N THR A 86 -12.92 7.84 1.09
CA THR A 86 -11.79 6.96 0.81
C THR A 86 -11.89 6.39 -0.58
N MET A 87 -10.87 6.64 -1.40
CA MET A 87 -10.66 5.90 -2.65
C MET A 87 -9.77 4.70 -2.38
N VAL A 88 -10.20 3.51 -2.78
CA VAL A 88 -9.42 2.29 -2.65
C VAL A 88 -9.00 1.81 -4.02
N PHE A 89 -7.69 1.73 -4.26
CA PHE A 89 -7.10 1.14 -5.45
C PHE A 89 -6.70 -0.29 -5.12
N HIS A 90 -7.06 -1.24 -5.98
CA HIS A 90 -6.77 -2.65 -5.75
C HIS A 90 -6.29 -3.36 -7.00
N GLY A 91 -5.51 -4.41 -6.80
CA GLY A 91 -4.91 -5.18 -7.87
C GLY A 91 -4.02 -6.28 -7.34
N SER A 92 -3.03 -6.69 -8.14
CA SER A 92 -2.05 -7.71 -7.76
C SER A 92 -0.65 -7.13 -7.71
N SER A 93 0.22 -7.70 -6.87
CA SER A 93 1.64 -7.41 -6.80
C SER A 93 2.45 -8.69 -6.90
N VAL A 94 3.45 -8.69 -7.78
CA VAL A 94 4.47 -9.75 -7.81
C VAL A 94 5.58 -9.35 -6.86
N ILE A 95 5.78 -10.17 -5.82
CA ILE A 95 6.88 -10.09 -4.89
C ILE A 95 7.97 -11.03 -5.40
N ASP A 96 9.13 -10.47 -5.69
CA ASP A 96 10.34 -11.20 -6.07
C ASP A 96 11.55 -10.36 -5.67
N PHE A 97 12.17 -10.69 -4.55
CA PHE A 97 13.41 -10.02 -4.12
C PHE A 97 14.29 -10.93 -3.27
N GLY A 98 15.59 -10.68 -3.32
CA GLY A 98 16.58 -11.32 -2.47
C GLY A 98 17.08 -10.40 -1.37
N TYR A 99 17.30 -10.96 -0.19
CA TYR A 99 17.99 -10.28 0.91
C TYR A 99 18.88 -11.25 1.68
N GLU A 100 20.14 -10.89 1.85
CA GLU A 100 21.17 -11.76 2.44
C GLU A 100 21.22 -13.14 1.76
N GLN A 101 20.75 -14.18 2.45
CA GLN A 101 20.72 -15.57 1.96
C GLN A 101 19.28 -16.07 1.72
N ALA A 102 18.29 -15.18 1.76
CA ALA A 102 16.89 -15.50 1.57
C ALA A 102 16.33 -14.84 0.30
N VAL A 103 15.45 -15.56 -0.39
CA VAL A 103 14.68 -15.09 -1.53
C VAL A 103 13.20 -15.16 -1.18
N VAL A 104 12.48 -14.06 -1.35
CA VAL A 104 11.03 -13.99 -1.10
C VAL A 104 10.31 -13.88 -2.43
N THR A 105 9.39 -14.81 -2.69
CA THR A 105 8.59 -14.84 -3.91
C THR A 105 7.10 -15.00 -3.61
N GLY A 106 6.23 -14.43 -4.43
CA GLY A 106 4.78 -14.64 -4.33
C GLY A 106 3.99 -13.70 -5.24
N GLU A 107 2.75 -14.09 -5.54
CA GLU A 107 1.75 -13.17 -6.09
C GLU A 107 0.73 -12.90 -4.99
N VAL A 108 0.55 -11.62 -4.67
CA VAL A 108 -0.33 -11.17 -3.60
C VAL A 108 -1.31 -10.14 -4.14
N ASP A 109 -2.48 -10.04 -3.53
CA ASP A 109 -3.37 -8.92 -3.78
C ASP A 109 -2.85 -7.69 -3.02
N TYR A 110 -3.01 -6.51 -3.61
CA TYR A 110 -2.71 -5.25 -2.93
C TYR A 110 -3.96 -4.38 -2.85
N ARG A 111 -4.00 -3.58 -1.78
CA ARG A 111 -5.01 -2.54 -1.56
C ARG A 111 -4.33 -1.27 -1.07
N LEU A 112 -4.48 -0.17 -1.82
CA LEU A 112 -4.07 1.17 -1.41
C LEU A 112 -5.31 1.98 -1.09
N ALA A 113 -5.53 2.28 0.19
CA ALA A 113 -6.58 3.19 0.62
C ALA A 113 -6.03 4.62 0.69
N VAL A 114 -6.72 5.56 0.04
CA VAL A 114 -6.40 6.99 0.03
C VAL A 114 -7.60 7.74 0.60
N LYS A 115 -7.44 8.29 1.80
CA LYS A 115 -8.47 9.05 2.49
C LYS A 115 -8.11 10.52 2.50
N VAL A 116 -9.05 11.38 2.11
CA VAL A 116 -8.87 12.83 2.13
C VAL A 116 -9.84 13.43 3.15
N SER A 117 -9.29 14.07 4.19
CA SER A 117 -10.05 14.61 5.31
C SER A 117 -9.80 16.11 5.42
N PRO A 118 -10.83 16.99 5.35
CA PRO A 118 -10.64 18.41 5.62
C PRO A 118 -10.29 18.68 7.10
N HIS A 119 -9.43 19.66 7.36
CA HIS A 119 -9.00 19.98 8.74
C HIS A 119 -10.07 20.67 9.60
N ASN A 120 -10.86 21.55 8.98
CA ASN A 120 -11.69 22.53 9.71
C ASN A 120 -13.20 22.28 9.59
N ARG A 121 -13.60 21.13 9.08
CA ARG A 121 -15.01 20.78 8.85
C ARG A 121 -15.18 19.28 8.74
N GLU A 122 -16.42 18.82 8.87
CA GLU A 122 -16.75 17.44 8.51
C GLU A 122 -16.54 17.23 7.01
N PRO A 123 -16.11 16.03 6.59
CA PRO A 123 -16.03 15.72 5.19
C PRO A 123 -17.43 15.76 4.57
N GLU A 124 -17.57 16.52 3.49
CA GLU A 124 -18.78 16.44 2.70
C GLU A 124 -18.84 15.05 2.05
N PRO A 125 -19.97 14.33 2.18
CA PRO A 125 -20.10 13.01 1.57
C PRO A 125 -19.99 13.13 0.05
N HIS A 126 -19.11 12.33 -0.55
CA HIS A 126 -19.10 12.15 -2.00
C HIS A 126 -20.07 11.02 -2.38
N VAL A 127 -20.76 11.17 -3.51
CA VAL A 127 -21.74 10.19 -4.00
C VAL A 127 -21.06 9.11 -4.85
N ASP A 128 -19.98 9.46 -5.54
CA ASP A 128 -19.30 8.59 -6.50
C ASP A 128 -17.79 8.95 -6.65
N PRO A 129 -17.01 8.09 -7.34
CA PRO A 129 -15.59 8.34 -7.62
C PRO A 129 -15.30 9.64 -8.37
N ASP A 130 -16.12 10.02 -9.35
CA ASP A 130 -15.90 11.19 -10.20
C ASP A 130 -15.97 12.48 -9.37
N GLN A 131 -16.92 12.56 -8.45
CA GLN A 131 -17.05 13.66 -7.52
C GLN A 131 -15.89 13.72 -6.52
N TRP A 132 -15.34 12.56 -6.12
CA TRP A 132 -14.15 12.51 -5.29
C TRP A 132 -12.93 13.09 -6.03
N TYR A 133 -12.70 12.69 -7.29
CA TYR A 133 -11.60 13.23 -8.10
C TYR A 133 -11.78 14.71 -8.44
N SER A 134 -12.99 15.12 -8.82
CA SER A 134 -13.28 16.53 -9.13
C SER A 134 -12.94 17.47 -7.97
N ARG A 135 -13.12 17.01 -6.73
CA ARG A 135 -12.86 17.80 -5.51
C ARG A 135 -11.42 17.67 -5.00
N ASN A 136 -10.84 16.48 -5.09
CA ASN A 136 -9.55 16.19 -4.46
C ASN A 136 -8.38 16.20 -5.45
N GLY A 137 -8.63 16.04 -6.75
CA GLY A 137 -7.61 15.85 -7.78
C GLY A 137 -6.57 16.97 -7.83
N GLY A 138 -7.00 18.23 -7.71
CA GLY A 138 -6.06 19.36 -7.67
C GLY A 138 -5.10 19.31 -6.47
N THR A 139 -5.60 18.94 -5.29
CA THR A 139 -4.75 18.76 -4.10
C THR A 139 -3.83 17.55 -4.27
N LEU A 140 -4.35 16.43 -4.75
CA LEU A 140 -3.57 15.22 -4.97
C LEU A 140 -2.49 15.40 -6.04
N ALA A 141 -2.74 16.22 -7.06
CA ALA A 141 -1.75 16.53 -8.08
C ALA A 141 -0.55 17.30 -7.52
N SER A 142 -0.76 18.11 -6.47
CA SER A 142 0.30 18.88 -5.81
C SER A 142 1.27 18.04 -4.98
N ILE A 143 0.88 16.80 -4.63
CA ILE A 143 1.70 15.87 -3.84
C ILE A 143 2.91 15.38 -4.64
N GLY A 144 2.77 15.18 -5.95
CA GLY A 144 3.77 14.54 -6.81
C GLY A 144 3.99 13.07 -6.46
N ALA A 145 4.62 12.79 -5.31
CA ALA A 145 4.85 11.45 -4.77
C ALA A 145 4.90 11.46 -3.23
N ILE A 146 4.47 10.35 -2.61
CA ILE A 146 4.55 10.10 -1.16
C ILE A 146 5.34 8.82 -0.94
N VAL A 147 6.32 8.89 -0.04
CA VAL A 147 7.00 7.70 0.50
C VAL A 147 6.17 7.16 1.65
N LEU A 148 5.79 5.89 1.60
CA LEU A 148 5.13 5.20 2.69
C LEU A 148 6.15 4.71 3.71
N ILE A 149 5.80 4.86 4.99
CA ILE A 149 6.59 4.35 6.11
C ILE A 149 6.15 2.91 6.36
N SER A 150 7.11 1.98 6.29
CA SER A 150 6.88 0.56 6.58
C SER A 150 6.36 0.36 8.01
N ARG A 151 5.39 -0.54 8.15
CA ARG A 151 4.92 -1.08 9.43
C ARG A 151 5.42 -2.51 9.54
N SER A 152 6.02 -2.87 10.67
CA SER A 152 6.50 -4.23 10.88
C SER A 152 5.34 -5.22 11.01
N PHE A 153 5.52 -6.42 10.47
CA PHE A 153 4.64 -7.55 10.73
C PHE A 153 4.76 -7.95 12.20
N SER A 154 3.69 -7.73 12.97
CA SER A 154 3.62 -8.08 14.39
C SER A 154 3.31 -9.56 14.62
N THR A 155 2.64 -10.22 13.67
CA THR A 155 2.30 -11.64 13.68
C THR A 155 2.26 -12.18 12.25
N LEU A 156 2.97 -13.27 11.98
CA LEU A 156 2.87 -14.02 10.73
C LEU A 156 2.59 -15.48 11.07
N ASP A 157 1.48 -16.00 10.56
CA ASP A 157 1.14 -17.41 10.70
C ASP A 157 1.95 -18.19 9.65
N GLY A 158 2.98 -18.89 10.12
CA GLY A 158 3.76 -19.82 9.32
C GLY A 158 3.03 -21.14 9.20
N LEU A 159 2.73 -21.58 7.96
CA LEU A 159 2.33 -22.96 7.71
C LEU A 159 3.61 -23.76 7.49
N ILE A 160 3.97 -24.57 8.50
CA ILE A 160 5.09 -25.54 8.42
C ILE A 160 4.66 -26.73 7.57
#